data_AF-A0A8I1DFF6-F1
#
_entry.id   AF-A0A8I1DFF6-F1
#
_cell.length_a   1.000
_cell.length_b   1.000
_cell.length_c   1.000
_cell.angle_alpha   90.00
_cell.angle_beta   90.00
_cell.angle_gamma   90.00
#
_symmetry.space_group_name_H-M   'P 1'
#
loop_
_entity.id
_entity.type
_entity.pdbx_description
1 polymer ?
#
loop_
_entity_poly.entity_id
_entity_poly.type
_entity_poly.pdbx_seq_one_letter_code
_entity_poly.pdbx_strand_id
1 'polypeptide(L)'
;MENLTPLKTAIDIWRMKSGKPEDILSRQQSRLADLIRFARLNSRYYAKKYRELPENITNLQQTPTVTKSELMAHFNEWVTDPAVTIESVKEFVSDMSLIGQLYLGRYMVSTTSGSTGVPGIFIQDKGSDTIMKILMAIRGTTKLKWSDLWK
;
A
#
# COMPACT_ATOMS: atom_id res chain seq x y z
N MET A 1 -1.70 -0.33 -12.21
CA MET A 1 -0.34 -0.28 -11.65
C MET A 1 0.53 -1.25 -12.42
N GLU A 2 1.81 -0.92 -12.65
CA GLU A 2 2.75 -1.82 -13.35
C GLU A 2 2.70 -3.24 -12.77
N ASN A 3 2.69 -4.26 -13.65
CA ASN A 3 2.88 -5.65 -13.23
C ASN A 3 4.33 -5.83 -12.76
N LEU A 4 4.56 -5.51 -11.50
CA LEU A 4 5.85 -5.55 -10.84
C LEU A 4 6.19 -6.99 -10.46
N THR A 5 6.92 -7.67 -11.34
CA THR A 5 7.53 -8.97 -11.02
C THR A 5 8.55 -8.80 -9.89
N PRO A 6 8.79 -9.83 -9.04
CA PRO A 6 9.78 -9.76 -7.97
C PRO A 6 11.17 -9.27 -8.43
N LEU A 7 11.65 -9.73 -9.59
CA LEU A 7 12.95 -9.32 -10.14
C LEU A 7 13.00 -7.82 -10.47
N LYS A 8 11.99 -7.31 -11.20
CA LYS A 8 11.88 -5.88 -11.51
C LYS A 8 11.82 -5.02 -10.25
N THR A 9 11.05 -5.47 -9.25
CA THR A 9 10.95 -4.79 -7.95
C THR A 9 12.28 -4.76 -7.21
N ALA A 10 13.04 -5.86 -7.19
CA ALA A 10 14.35 -5.91 -6.55
C ALA A 10 15.36 -4.99 -7.24
N ILE A 11 15.37 -4.96 -8.58
CA ILE A 11 16.23 -4.06 -9.35
C ILE A 11 15.86 -2.60 -9.08
N ASP A 12 14.57 -2.25 -9.10
CA ASP A 12 14.08 -0.89 -8.78
C ASP A 12 14.53 -0.45 -7.39
N ILE A 13 14.29 -1.27 -6.36
CA ILE A 13 14.67 -0.96 -4.98
C ILE A 13 16.20 -0.85 -4.82
N TRP A 14 16.96 -1.74 -5.44
CA TRP A 14 18.42 -1.70 -5.39
C TRP A 14 18.98 -0.45 -6.08
N ARG A 15 18.46 -0.10 -7.27
CA ARG A 15 18.82 1.15 -7.96
C ARG A 15 18.53 2.38 -7.11
N MET A 16 17.36 2.44 -6.49
CA MET A 16 16.99 3.56 -5.63
C MET A 16 17.84 3.63 -4.34
N LYS A 17 18.30 2.49 -3.83
CA LYS A 17 19.22 2.43 -2.67
C LYS A 17 20.61 2.96 -3.00
N SER A 18 21.09 2.72 -4.22
CA SER A 18 22.41 3.14 -4.71
C SER A 18 22.41 4.46 -5.48
N GLY A 19 21.23 5.04 -5.72
CA GLY A 19 21.03 6.28 -6.46
C GLY A 19 21.24 7.53 -5.62
N LYS A 20 21.19 8.68 -6.29
CA LYS A 20 21.26 10.00 -5.66
C LYS A 20 19.88 10.44 -5.14
N PRO A 21 19.79 11.42 -4.22
CA PRO A 21 18.50 11.92 -3.72
C PRO A 21 17.52 12.33 -4.82
N GLU A 22 18.00 12.89 -5.92
CA GLU A 22 17.20 13.26 -7.09
C GLU A 22 16.54 12.07 -7.80
N ASP A 23 17.20 10.90 -7.82
CA ASP A 23 16.66 9.68 -8.41
C ASP A 23 15.46 9.17 -7.59
N ILE A 24 15.59 9.21 -6.26
CA ILE A 24 14.52 8.86 -5.32
C ILE A 24 13.35 9.82 -5.48
N LEU A 25 13.61 11.13 -5.56
CA LEU A 25 12.57 12.13 -5.73
C LEU A 25 11.80 11.94 -7.03
N SER A 26 12.50 11.76 -8.15
CA SER A 26 11.89 11.50 -9.46
C SER A 26 11.01 10.24 -9.42
N ARG A 27 11.51 9.16 -8.80
CA ARG A 27 10.75 7.92 -8.63
C ARG A 27 9.51 8.10 -7.76
N GLN A 28 9.60 8.84 -6.66
CA GLN A 28 8.46 9.15 -5.79
C GLN A 28 7.39 9.95 -6.53
N GLN A 29 7.78 10.99 -7.27
CA GLN A 29 6.87 11.83 -8.05
C GLN A 29 6.13 11.03 -9.12
N SER A 30 6.85 10.19 -9.88
CA SER A 30 6.27 9.31 -10.89
C SER A 30 5.26 8.32 -10.28
N ARG A 31 5.62 7.63 -9.20
CA ARG A 31 4.71 6.67 -8.55
C ARG A 31 3.50 7.36 -7.92
N LEU A 32 3.69 8.55 -7.36
CA LEU A 32 2.59 9.30 -6.75
C LEU A 32 1.55 9.69 -7.79
N ALA A 33 1.97 10.21 -8.95
CA ALA A 33 1.07 10.55 -10.04
C ALA A 33 0.26 9.32 -10.50
N ASP A 34 0.91 8.16 -10.63
CA ASP A 34 0.24 6.91 -11.00
C ASP A 34 -0.74 6.42 -9.94
N LEU A 35 -0.39 6.50 -8.65
CA LEU A 35 -1.26 6.12 -7.54
C LEU A 35 -2.50 7.01 -7.45
N ILE A 36 -2.33 8.32 -7.60
CA ILE A 36 -3.45 9.28 -7.58
C ILE A 36 -4.36 9.06 -8.77
N ARG A 37 -3.81 8.88 -9.98
CA ARG A 37 -4.58 8.56 -11.18
C ARG A 37 -5.37 7.26 -11.00
N PHE A 38 -4.73 6.23 -10.46
CA PHE A 38 -5.39 4.95 -10.17
C PHE A 38 -6.52 5.11 -9.13
N ALA A 39 -6.27 5.84 -8.04
CA ALA A 39 -7.29 6.10 -7.02
C ALA A 39 -8.49 6.86 -7.59
N ARG A 40 -8.28 7.92 -8.37
CA ARG A 40 -9.38 8.66 -9.03
C ARG A 40 -10.26 7.78 -9.93
N LEU A 41 -9.66 6.84 -10.64
CA LEU A 41 -10.38 5.97 -11.57
C LEU A 41 -11.14 4.84 -10.88
N ASN A 42 -10.63 4.34 -9.76
CA ASN A 42 -11.13 3.08 -9.16
C ASN A 42 -11.78 3.27 -7.78
N SER A 43 -11.61 4.43 -7.14
CA SER A 43 -12.17 4.74 -5.83
C SER A 43 -13.17 5.89 -5.94
N ARG A 44 -14.43 5.63 -5.58
CA ARG A 44 -15.51 6.63 -5.63
C ARG A 44 -15.22 7.80 -4.71
N TYR A 45 -14.70 7.51 -3.51
CA TYR A 45 -14.33 8.52 -2.53
C TYR A 45 -13.21 9.44 -3.06
N TYR A 46 -12.13 8.88 -3.60
CA TYR A 46 -11.02 9.69 -4.14
C TYR A 46 -11.38 10.37 -5.46
N ALA A 47 -12.24 9.79 -6.30
CA ALA A 47 -12.80 10.45 -7.47
C ALA A 47 -13.54 11.74 -7.11
N LYS A 48 -14.33 11.72 -6.02
CA LYS A 48 -15.02 12.90 -5.50
C LYS A 48 -14.04 13.88 -4.82
N LYS A 49 -13.19 13.38 -3.91
CA LYS A 49 -12.30 14.20 -3.09
C LYS A 49 -11.23 14.91 -3.90
N TYR A 50 -10.75 14.30 -4.99
CA TYR A 50 -9.70 14.85 -5.85
C TYR A 50 -10.21 15.44 -7.16
N ARG A 51 -11.53 15.69 -7.27
CA ARG A 51 -12.16 16.21 -8.50
C ARG A 51 -11.58 17.55 -8.93
N GLU A 52 -11.42 18.47 -7.99
CA GLU A 52 -10.95 19.85 -8.24
C GLU A 52 -9.42 19.98 -8.19
N LEU A 53 -8.70 18.89 -7.94
CA LEU A 53 -7.23 18.93 -7.92
C LEU A 53 -6.68 18.76 -9.36
N PRO A 54 -5.46 19.24 -9.65
CA PRO A 54 -4.83 19.07 -10.96
C PRO A 54 -4.76 17.61 -11.41
N GLU A 55 -4.76 17.36 -12.72
CA GLU A 55 -4.66 16.01 -13.27
C GLU A 55 -3.37 15.30 -12.83
N ASN A 56 -2.25 16.03 -12.91
CA ASN A 56 -0.94 15.53 -12.51
C ASN A 56 -0.53 16.08 -11.13
N ILE A 57 -0.52 15.20 -10.13
CA ILE A 57 -0.10 15.52 -8.77
C ILE A 57 1.17 14.73 -8.48
N THR A 58 2.27 15.46 -8.29
CA THR A 58 3.59 14.88 -8.02
C THR A 58 4.07 15.19 -6.60
N ASN A 59 3.29 15.93 -5.81
CA ASN A 59 3.62 16.29 -4.44
C ASN A 59 2.42 16.01 -3.50
N LEU A 60 2.63 15.24 -2.43
CA LEU A 60 1.59 14.85 -1.47
C LEU A 60 0.94 16.06 -0.79
N GLN A 61 1.68 17.15 -0.64
CA GLN A 61 1.25 18.40 -0.03
C GLN A 61 0.17 19.11 -0.85
N GLN A 62 -0.03 18.70 -2.12
CA GLN A 62 -1.11 19.17 -2.97
C GLN A 62 -2.43 18.39 -2.74
N THR A 63 -2.40 17.35 -1.91
CA THR A 63 -3.60 16.54 -1.60
C THR A 63 -4.18 16.91 -0.24
N PRO A 64 -5.51 16.98 -0.10
CA PRO A 64 -6.14 17.12 1.21
C PRO A 64 -5.85 15.88 2.05
N THR A 65 -5.56 16.09 3.34
CA THR A 65 -5.33 15.01 4.28
C THR A 65 -6.60 14.17 4.48
N VAL A 66 -6.39 12.90 4.84
CA VAL A 66 -7.44 11.95 5.20
C VAL A 66 -7.15 11.38 6.58
N THR A 67 -8.19 11.10 7.36
CA THR A 67 -8.03 10.45 8.67
C THR A 67 -8.43 8.99 8.61
N LYS A 68 -7.88 8.17 9.51
CA LYS A 68 -8.28 6.77 9.63
C LYS A 68 -9.79 6.63 9.88
N SER A 69 -10.37 7.46 10.75
CA SER A 69 -11.80 7.42 11.06
C SER A 69 -12.65 7.74 9.84
N GLU A 70 -12.26 8.75 9.05
CA GLU A 70 -12.90 9.10 7.78
C GLU A 70 -12.84 7.93 6.79
N LEU A 71 -11.67 7.31 6.60
CA LEU A 71 -11.52 6.17 5.70
C LEU A 71 -12.33 4.95 6.20
N MET A 72 -12.37 4.68 7.49
CA MET A 72 -13.19 3.57 8.01
C MET A 72 -14.70 3.83 7.84
N ALA A 73 -15.16 5.08 7.96
CA ALA A 73 -16.55 5.46 7.71
C ALA A 73 -16.94 5.33 6.22
N HIS A 74 -16.01 5.61 5.31
CA HIS A 74 -16.22 5.54 3.86
C HIS A 74 -15.57 4.31 3.22
N PHE A 75 -15.41 3.21 3.96
CA PHE A 75 -14.60 2.06 3.51
C PHE A 75 -14.99 1.54 2.13
N ASN A 76 -16.28 1.26 1.93
CA ASN A 76 -16.84 0.73 0.68
C ASN A 76 -16.78 1.75 -0.49
N GLU A 77 -16.42 3.01 -0.21
CA GLU A 77 -16.26 4.05 -1.23
C GLU A 77 -14.79 4.31 -1.56
N TRP A 78 -13.87 4.19 -0.59
CA TRP A 78 -12.46 4.50 -0.82
C TRP A 78 -11.65 3.33 -1.36
N VAL A 79 -12.04 2.09 -1.05
CA VAL A 79 -11.41 0.91 -1.66
C VAL A 79 -11.54 0.95 -3.19
N THR A 80 -10.57 0.34 -3.87
CA THR A 80 -10.45 0.38 -5.33
C THR A 80 -11.00 -0.86 -6.05
N ASP A 81 -11.38 -1.90 -5.30
CA ASP A 81 -12.09 -3.07 -5.83
C ASP A 81 -13.47 -3.15 -5.17
N PRO A 82 -14.58 -3.05 -5.93
CA PRO A 82 -15.93 -3.08 -5.39
C PRO A 82 -16.32 -4.43 -4.76
N ALA A 83 -15.59 -5.52 -5.02
CA ALA A 83 -15.77 -6.79 -4.32
C ALA A 83 -15.28 -6.76 -2.86
N VAL A 84 -14.51 -5.72 -2.49
CA VAL A 84 -14.03 -5.52 -1.13
C VAL A 84 -15.03 -4.65 -0.38
N THR A 85 -15.71 -5.20 0.62
CA THR A 85 -16.59 -4.43 1.51
C THR A 85 -16.13 -4.54 2.96
N ILE A 86 -16.52 -3.58 3.79
CA ILE A 86 -16.18 -3.57 5.21
C ILE A 86 -16.83 -4.76 5.92
N GLU A 87 -18.03 -5.16 5.50
CA GLU A 87 -18.77 -6.29 6.03
C GLU A 87 -18.03 -7.61 5.76
N SER A 88 -17.67 -7.87 4.49
CA SER A 88 -17.02 -9.12 4.10
C SER A 88 -15.60 -9.24 4.65
N VAL A 89 -14.87 -8.13 4.77
CA VAL A 89 -13.55 -8.15 5.41
C VAL A 89 -13.68 -8.38 6.91
N LYS A 90 -14.67 -7.77 7.58
CA LYS A 90 -14.92 -8.00 9.01
C LYS A 90 -15.27 -9.46 9.30
N GLU A 91 -16.10 -10.07 8.48
CA GLU A 91 -16.40 -11.50 8.55
C GLU A 91 -15.12 -12.33 8.43
N PHE A 92 -14.33 -12.07 7.38
CA PHE A 92 -13.07 -12.77 7.13
C PHE A 92 -12.08 -12.68 8.30
N VAL A 93 -11.87 -11.49 8.89
CA VAL A 93 -10.90 -11.32 10.00
C VAL A 93 -11.42 -11.83 11.34
N SER A 94 -12.73 -12.04 11.48
CA SER A 94 -13.34 -12.59 12.71
C SER A 94 -13.19 -14.11 12.80
N ASP A 95 -12.98 -14.79 11.67
CA ASP A 95 -12.77 -16.23 11.61
C ASP A 95 -11.29 -16.58 11.79
N MET A 96 -10.96 -17.09 12.98
CA MET A 96 -9.60 -17.50 13.33
C MET A 96 -9.08 -18.67 12.49
N SER A 97 -9.96 -19.46 11.84
CA SER A 97 -9.55 -20.55 10.96
C SER A 97 -8.93 -20.05 9.64
N LEU A 98 -9.16 -18.78 9.28
CA LEU A 98 -8.69 -18.15 8.06
C LEU A 98 -7.36 -17.41 8.23
N ILE A 99 -6.71 -17.50 9.39
CA ILE A 99 -5.40 -16.89 9.62
C ILE A 99 -4.39 -17.41 8.60
N GLY A 100 -3.69 -16.47 7.94
CA GLY A 100 -2.71 -16.77 6.89
C GLY A 100 -3.31 -17.02 5.50
N GLN A 101 -4.64 -17.09 5.38
CA GLN A 101 -5.32 -17.17 4.08
C GLN A 101 -5.43 -15.79 3.42
N LEU A 102 -5.64 -15.79 2.10
CA LEU A 102 -5.89 -14.57 1.34
C LEU A 102 -7.39 -14.27 1.29
N TYR A 103 -7.78 -13.07 1.69
CA TYR A 103 -9.13 -12.55 1.52
C TYR A 103 -9.46 -12.47 0.01
N LEU A 104 -10.62 -13.02 -0.39
CA LEU A 104 -11.02 -13.23 -1.78
C LEU A 104 -10.00 -14.01 -2.63
N GLY A 105 -9.11 -14.78 -2.00
CA GLY A 105 -8.00 -15.47 -2.67
C GLY A 105 -6.94 -14.53 -3.26
N ARG A 106 -7.00 -13.23 -2.96
CA ARG A 106 -6.22 -12.18 -3.65
C ARG A 106 -5.49 -11.22 -2.73
N TYR A 107 -6.01 -10.98 -1.53
CA TYR A 107 -5.54 -9.89 -0.66
C TYR A 107 -5.06 -10.37 0.70
N MET A 108 -3.94 -9.81 1.15
CA MET A 108 -3.55 -9.88 2.56
C MET A 108 -4.34 -8.82 3.33
N VAL A 109 -4.88 -9.20 4.49
CA VAL A 109 -5.59 -8.28 5.38
C VAL A 109 -4.78 -8.09 6.65
N SER A 110 -4.64 -6.84 7.08
CA SER A 110 -4.07 -6.49 8.37
C SER A 110 -5.03 -5.60 9.15
N THR A 111 -5.12 -5.85 10.45
CA THR A 111 -5.92 -5.05 11.37
C THR A 111 -4.98 -4.35 12.36
N THR A 112 -5.39 -3.17 12.80
CA THR A 112 -4.69 -2.44 13.86
C THR A 112 -5.67 -2.24 15.02
N SER A 113 -5.22 -2.53 16.25
CA SER A 113 -6.04 -2.36 17.47
C SER A 113 -6.50 -0.91 17.65
N GLY A 114 -5.70 0.05 17.16
CA GLY A 114 -6.07 1.45 16.99
C GLY A 114 -6.22 2.21 18.31
N SER A 115 -5.26 3.10 18.62
CA SER A 115 -5.33 4.01 19.79
C SER A 115 -6.49 5.03 19.75
N THR A 116 -7.16 5.15 18.61
CA THR A 116 -8.26 6.11 18.38
C THR A 116 -9.66 5.47 18.50
N GLY A 117 -9.77 4.27 19.07
CA GLY A 117 -11.05 3.56 19.30
C GLY A 117 -11.68 2.90 18.06
N VAL A 118 -11.23 3.22 16.85
CA VAL A 118 -11.68 2.58 15.60
C VAL A 118 -10.57 1.65 15.09
N PRO A 119 -10.79 0.32 15.04
CA PRO A 119 -9.85 -0.61 14.41
C PRO A 119 -9.64 -0.26 12.95
N GLY A 120 -8.38 -0.12 12.54
CA GLY A 120 -8.04 0.10 11.13
C GLY A 120 -7.96 -1.22 10.39
N ILE A 121 -8.61 -1.33 9.23
CA ILE A 121 -8.53 -2.48 8.33
C ILE A 121 -7.80 -2.03 7.05
N PHE A 122 -6.74 -2.76 6.69
CA PHE A 122 -5.92 -2.45 5.52
C PHE A 122 -5.80 -3.68 4.62
N ILE A 123 -5.99 -3.45 3.32
CA ILE A 123 -6.00 -4.47 2.27
C ILE A 123 -4.76 -4.29 1.39
N GLN A 124 -4.01 -5.37 1.19
CA GLN A 124 -2.79 -5.37 0.40
C GLN A 124 -2.91 -6.39 -0.72
N ASP A 125 -2.73 -5.93 -1.95
CA ASP A 125 -2.63 -6.79 -3.12
C ASP A 125 -1.26 -7.46 -3.21
N LYS A 126 -1.12 -8.42 -4.13
CA LYS A 126 0.16 -9.12 -4.37
C LYS A 126 1.31 -8.17 -4.73
N GLY A 127 1.01 -7.07 -5.42
CA GLY A 127 2.01 -6.08 -5.82
C GLY A 127 2.62 -5.35 -4.62
N SER A 128 1.77 -4.80 -3.75
CA SER A 128 2.18 -4.12 -2.52
C SER A 128 2.91 -5.07 -1.56
N ASP A 129 2.42 -6.29 -1.40
CA ASP A 129 3.08 -7.34 -0.60
C ASP A 129 4.49 -7.66 -1.14
N THR A 130 4.63 -7.84 -2.46
CA THR A 130 5.93 -8.09 -3.12
C THR A 130 6.91 -6.95 -2.87
N ILE A 131 6.47 -5.70 -3.02
CA ILE A 131 7.30 -4.52 -2.75
C ILE A 131 7.75 -4.50 -1.29
N MET A 132 6.83 -4.69 -0.35
CA MET A 132 7.13 -4.63 1.08
C MET A 132 8.14 -5.71 1.48
N LYS A 133 7.92 -6.97 1.06
CA LYS A 133 8.82 -8.09 1.36
C LYS A 133 10.23 -7.86 0.84
N ILE A 134 10.37 -7.45 -0.43
CA ILE A 134 11.68 -7.21 -1.04
C ILE A 134 12.37 -6.00 -0.41
N LEU A 135 11.63 -4.92 -0.14
CA LEU A 135 12.17 -3.74 0.53
C LEU A 135 12.70 -4.09 1.91
N MET A 136 11.92 -4.85 2.70
CA MET A 136 12.35 -5.32 4.02
C MET A 136 13.56 -6.24 3.95
N ALA A 137 13.64 -7.15 2.97
CA ALA A 137 14.80 -8.00 2.78
C ALA A 137 16.06 -7.17 2.47
N ILE A 138 15.99 -6.23 1.52
CA ILE A 138 17.13 -5.39 1.11
C ILE A 138 17.57 -4.41 2.21
N ARG A 139 16.65 -3.93 3.05
CA ARG A 139 16.95 -3.08 4.24
C ARG A 139 17.34 -3.87 5.48
N GLY A 140 16.88 -5.11 5.62
CA GLY A 140 17.17 -5.99 6.75
C GLY A 140 18.53 -6.67 6.61
N THR A 141 18.88 -7.11 5.40
CA THR A 141 20.17 -7.73 5.09
C THR A 141 21.37 -6.80 5.29
N THR A 142 21.17 -5.47 5.30
CA THR A 142 22.26 -4.53 5.65
C THR A 142 22.72 -4.60 7.11
N LYS A 143 22.00 -5.31 7.98
CA LYS A 143 22.40 -5.52 9.38
C LYS A 143 22.97 -6.91 9.67
N LEU A 144 22.84 -7.87 8.75
CA LEU A 144 23.41 -9.20 8.91
C LEU A 144 24.87 -9.16 8.44
N LYS A 145 25.80 -9.24 9.39
CA LYS A 145 27.20 -9.49 9.06
C LYS A 145 27.36 -10.98 8.78
N TRP A 146 28.26 -11.33 7.87
CA TRP A 146 28.62 -12.74 7.64
C TRP A 146 29.04 -13.44 8.95
N SER A 147 29.58 -12.71 9.93
CA SER A 147 29.89 -13.20 11.28
C SER A 147 28.69 -13.67 12.10
N ASP A 148 27.47 -13.25 11.75
CA ASP A 148 26.25 -13.59 12.50
C ASP A 148 25.66 -14.95 12.09
N LEU A 149 26.15 -15.53 10.97
CA LEU A 149 25.69 -16.83 10.44
C LEU A 149 26.56 -18.02 10.88
N TRP A 150 27.70 -17.76 11.52
CA TRP A 150 28.66 -18.79 11.97
C TRP A 150 28.80 -18.84 13.51
N LYS A 151 27.80 -18.36 14.25
CA LYS A 151 27.63 -18.60 15.69
C LYS A 151 26.49 -19.59 15.89
#